data_AF-A0A353DV66-F1
#
_entry.id   AF-A0A353DV66-F1
#
_cell.length_a   1.000
_cell.length_b   1.000
_cell.length_c   1.000
_cell.angle_alpha   90.00
_cell.angle_beta   90.00
_cell.angle_gamma   90.00
#
_symmetry.space_group_name_H-M   'P 1'
#
loop_
_entity.id
_entity.type
_entity.pdbx_description
1 polymer ?
#
loop_
_entity_poly.entity_id
_entity_poly.type
_entity_poly.pdbx_seq_one_letter_code
_entity_poly.pdbx_strand_id
1 'polypeptide(L)'
;MSAVTKYIDCSIKGCLCLLVVCGTWVTRAAEETLQVVFETGFEQEEGYQLDADLVGQMGWLAFDGGDSFLESTVTGSSGLVDGFLEGGGQQAYLGYLPPDPELNTEFLSLLRPFDYPLGDFVSIQRLRFSVVMSIVDSSNEQRDNFRWSAYNTEGFRLFTLDFDNETKDIAFALDDGEPLQTTGYEFENSVFYDLTMEMDFQSNQWTASIGGVVVVDALPMTTQGNRLDLADMDAIWAIYDPRNPGDNFLVFDDYRLESFDRALPIPSISIVGLLSDGQCVLRLQGEPNTRWSVSHSNDLSVWQEASSDVSLGNDGTASWIDSTASGQSHRFYRVAASHR
;
A
#
# COMPACT_ATOMS: atom_id res chain seq x y z
N MET A 1 28.07 -1.59 1.67
CA MET A 1 28.98 -2.71 2.05
C MET A 1 29.37 -2.56 3.51
N SER A 2 28.67 -3.26 4.40
CA SER A 2 29.07 -3.45 5.81
C SER A 2 28.73 -4.89 6.16
N ALA A 3 29.75 -5.72 6.39
CA ALA A 3 29.57 -7.09 6.86
C ALA A 3 29.34 -7.04 8.38
N VAL A 4 28.15 -7.46 8.82
CA VAL A 4 27.83 -7.54 10.25
C VAL A 4 28.20 -8.94 10.75
N THR A 5 29.24 -9.02 11.58
CA THR A 5 29.69 -10.28 12.23
C THR A 5 28.99 -10.45 13.58
N LYS A 6 28.26 -11.55 13.79
CA LYS A 6 27.74 -11.98 15.10
C LYS A 6 28.53 -13.18 15.62
N TYR A 7 28.85 -13.21 16.91
CA TYR A 7 29.62 -14.25 17.60
C TYR A 7 28.71 -15.10 18.48
N ILE A 8 28.74 -16.43 18.34
CA ILE A 8 28.24 -17.37 19.35
C ILE A 8 29.20 -18.56 19.37
N ASP A 9 29.78 -18.84 20.53
CA ASP A 9 30.67 -19.98 20.78
C ASP A 9 29.84 -21.10 21.41
N CYS A 10 29.94 -22.32 20.88
CA CYS A 10 29.25 -23.50 21.43
C CYS A 10 30.28 -24.62 21.62
N SER A 11 30.90 -24.63 22.79
CA SER A 11 31.86 -25.68 23.18
C SER A 11 31.15 -26.75 24.02
N ILE A 12 31.21 -28.00 23.55
CA ILE A 12 30.91 -29.17 24.39
C ILE A 12 32.24 -29.84 24.72
N LYS A 13 32.75 -29.55 25.91
CA LYS A 13 33.32 -30.54 26.85
C LYS A 13 33.55 -29.90 28.22
N GLY A 14 32.63 -30.19 29.14
CA GLY A 14 32.89 -30.36 30.57
C GLY A 14 33.67 -29.27 31.30
N CYS A 15 33.13 -28.05 31.40
CA CYS A 15 33.27 -27.22 32.59
C CYS A 15 32.26 -26.08 32.54
N LEU A 16 31.54 -25.89 33.64
CA LEU A 16 30.60 -24.81 33.85
C LEU A 16 31.35 -23.46 33.82
N CYS A 17 31.30 -22.75 32.71
CA CYS A 17 31.58 -21.31 32.63
C CYS A 17 30.42 -20.65 31.88
N LEU A 18 29.40 -20.28 32.67
CA LEU A 18 28.29 -19.43 32.23
C LEU A 18 28.86 -18.02 32.04
N LEU A 19 29.13 -17.62 30.80
CA LEU A 19 29.42 -16.23 30.47
C LEU A 19 28.22 -15.68 29.71
N VAL A 20 27.23 -15.21 30.47
CA VAL A 20 26.09 -14.45 29.96
C VAL A 20 26.59 -13.03 29.70
N VAL A 21 26.92 -12.74 28.43
CA VAL A 21 27.03 -11.34 27.98
C VAL A 21 25.61 -10.90 27.61
N CYS A 22 24.88 -10.34 28.58
CA CYS A 22 23.67 -9.57 28.30
C CYS A 22 24.08 -8.23 27.66
N GLY A 23 24.43 -8.26 26.38
CA GLY A 23 24.42 -7.07 25.55
C GLY A 23 22.99 -6.81 25.12
N THR A 24 22.33 -5.81 25.71
CA THR A 24 21.11 -5.23 25.14
C THR A 24 21.50 -4.55 23.83
N TRP A 25 21.38 -5.28 22.73
CA TRP A 25 21.45 -4.68 21.41
C TRP A 25 20.12 -3.99 21.16
N VAL A 26 20.16 -2.67 21.05
CA VAL A 26 19.10 -1.94 20.36
C VAL A 26 19.23 -2.36 18.90
N THR A 27 18.47 -3.38 18.47
CA THR A 27 18.15 -3.53 17.07
C THR A 27 17.40 -2.28 16.70
N ARG A 28 18.09 -1.33 16.03
CA ARG A 28 17.39 -0.27 15.32
C ARG A 28 16.51 -1.00 14.31
N ALA A 29 15.20 -1.02 14.55
CA ALA A 29 14.28 -1.44 13.51
C ALA A 29 14.63 -0.60 12.27
N ALA A 30 14.75 -1.24 11.11
CA ALA A 30 14.69 -0.45 9.90
C ALA A 30 13.35 0.29 9.96
N GLU A 31 13.40 1.58 9.73
CA GLU A 31 12.25 2.47 9.82
C GLU A 31 11.69 2.57 8.40
N GLU A 32 10.37 2.52 8.27
CA GLU A 32 9.72 2.74 6.97
C GLU A 32 10.09 4.15 6.49
N THR A 33 10.69 4.23 5.31
CA THR A 33 11.02 5.53 4.71
C THR A 33 9.83 5.97 3.89
N LEU A 34 9.10 6.97 4.37
CA LEU A 34 8.01 7.61 3.66
C LEU A 34 8.53 8.81 2.88
N GLN A 35 8.17 8.89 1.61
CA GLN A 35 8.39 10.05 0.76
C GLN A 35 7.05 10.47 0.16
N VAL A 36 6.66 11.72 0.42
CA VAL A 36 5.47 12.31 -0.19
C VAL A 36 5.69 12.43 -1.70
N VAL A 37 4.80 11.82 -2.46
CA VAL A 37 4.68 11.99 -3.92
C VAL A 37 3.75 13.16 -4.21
N PHE A 38 2.60 13.17 -3.53
CA PHE A 38 1.61 14.23 -3.65
C PHE A 38 0.81 14.36 -2.35
N GLU A 39 0.42 15.58 -1.98
CA GLU A 39 -0.52 15.83 -0.89
C GLU A 39 -1.28 17.15 -1.12
N THR A 40 -2.50 17.22 -0.59
CA THR A 40 -3.31 18.43 -0.52
C THR A 40 -4.31 18.35 0.63
N GLY A 41 -4.46 19.45 1.38
CA GLY A 41 -5.55 19.68 2.34
C GLY A 41 -6.67 20.57 1.75
N PHE A 42 -6.57 20.89 0.46
CA PHE A 42 -7.53 21.75 -0.26
C PHE A 42 -7.62 23.17 0.27
N GLU A 43 -6.55 23.67 0.91
CA GLU A 43 -6.56 24.95 1.60
C GLU A 43 -6.38 26.13 0.64
N GLN A 44 -6.86 27.30 1.06
CA GLN A 44 -6.70 28.52 0.27
C GLN A 44 -5.21 28.87 0.06
N GLU A 45 -4.36 28.59 1.04
CA GLU A 45 -2.91 28.76 0.95
C GLU A 45 -2.25 27.83 -0.08
N GLU A 46 -2.88 26.70 -0.41
CA GLU A 46 -2.44 25.78 -1.45
C GLU A 46 -2.91 26.23 -2.85
N GLY A 47 -3.75 27.26 -2.93
CA GLY A 47 -4.24 27.87 -4.18
C GLY A 47 -5.70 27.56 -4.50
N TYR A 48 -6.41 26.89 -3.60
CA TYR A 48 -7.80 26.49 -3.78
C TYR A 48 -8.79 27.63 -3.48
N GLN A 49 -9.90 27.64 -4.20
CA GLN A 49 -10.95 28.65 -4.12
C GLN A 49 -12.29 28.01 -3.77
N LEU A 50 -12.86 28.44 -2.64
CA LEU A 50 -14.12 27.92 -2.11
C LEU A 50 -15.34 28.22 -3.00
N ASP A 51 -15.28 29.29 -3.80
CA ASP A 51 -16.37 29.77 -4.65
C ASP A 51 -16.30 29.26 -6.10
N ALA A 52 -15.50 28.22 -6.35
CA ALA A 52 -15.36 27.57 -7.64
C ALA A 52 -15.41 26.03 -7.52
N ASP A 53 -15.78 25.35 -8.60
CA ASP A 53 -15.71 23.89 -8.67
C ASP A 53 -14.27 23.42 -8.49
N LEU A 54 -14.07 22.23 -7.93
CA LEU A 54 -12.72 21.68 -7.74
C LEU A 54 -12.07 21.35 -9.09
N VAL A 55 -12.87 20.90 -10.06
CA VAL A 55 -12.41 20.65 -11.43
C VAL A 55 -11.87 21.93 -12.06
N GLY A 56 -10.66 21.83 -12.63
CA GLY A 56 -9.94 22.95 -13.20
C GLY A 56 -9.04 23.69 -12.19
N GLN A 57 -9.18 23.42 -10.89
CA GLN A 57 -8.27 23.97 -9.88
C GLN A 57 -7.07 23.05 -9.69
N MET A 58 -5.86 23.62 -9.63
CA MET A 58 -4.64 22.93 -9.18
C MET A 58 -4.36 21.57 -9.85
N GLY A 59 -4.78 21.40 -11.11
CA GLY A 59 -4.59 20.18 -11.89
C GLY A 59 -5.65 19.09 -11.69
N TRP A 60 -6.73 19.37 -10.95
CA TRP A 60 -7.89 18.48 -10.85
C TRP A 60 -8.68 18.49 -12.16
N LEU A 61 -9.05 17.30 -12.61
CA LEU A 61 -9.79 17.03 -13.84
C LEU A 61 -11.03 16.21 -13.47
N ALA A 62 -12.04 16.25 -14.34
CA ALA A 62 -13.16 15.33 -14.24
C ALA A 62 -13.46 14.61 -15.56
N PHE A 63 -14.17 13.50 -15.43
CA PHE A 63 -14.59 12.66 -16.54
C PHE A 63 -15.97 12.07 -16.24
N ASP A 64 -16.96 12.31 -17.10
CA ASP A 64 -18.37 11.97 -16.90
C ASP A 64 -18.89 10.84 -17.84
N GLY A 65 -17.97 10.08 -18.43
CA GLY A 65 -18.26 9.06 -19.44
C GLY A 65 -18.20 9.62 -20.86
N GLY A 66 -17.38 9.02 -21.73
CA GLY A 66 -17.14 9.47 -23.11
C GLY A 66 -15.65 9.42 -23.50
N ASP A 67 -15.26 10.12 -24.57
CA ASP A 67 -13.85 10.20 -25.02
C ASP A 67 -13.18 11.55 -24.63
N SER A 68 -13.71 12.28 -23.63
CA SER A 68 -13.25 13.64 -23.34
C SER A 68 -13.21 13.97 -21.85
N PHE A 69 -12.11 14.62 -21.42
CA PHE A 69 -12.00 15.22 -20.10
C PHE A 69 -12.84 16.48 -20.01
N LEU A 70 -13.45 16.70 -18.86
CA LEU A 70 -14.14 17.94 -18.52
C LEU A 70 -13.13 18.96 -17.99
N GLU A 71 -13.08 20.14 -18.62
CA GLU A 71 -12.30 21.28 -18.12
C GLU A 71 -13.01 22.02 -16.96
N SER A 72 -14.30 21.72 -16.71
CA SER A 72 -15.10 22.23 -15.59
C SER A 72 -16.36 21.39 -15.39
N THR A 73 -16.84 21.22 -14.16
CA THR A 73 -18.16 20.65 -13.85
C THR A 73 -19.17 21.76 -13.57
N VAL A 74 -19.67 22.44 -14.61
CA VAL A 74 -20.46 23.70 -14.55
C VAL A 74 -21.77 23.62 -13.73
N THR A 75 -22.04 22.50 -13.07
CA THR A 75 -23.25 22.17 -12.32
C THR A 75 -23.05 22.16 -10.81
N GLY A 76 -21.82 22.34 -10.28
CA GLY A 76 -21.55 22.27 -8.84
C GLY A 76 -21.49 20.85 -8.28
N SER A 77 -21.27 19.86 -9.16
CA SER A 77 -21.10 18.44 -8.81
C SER A 77 -19.77 18.14 -8.11
N SER A 78 -18.85 19.10 -8.07
CA SER A 78 -17.62 19.05 -7.32
C SER A 78 -17.27 20.45 -6.82
N GLY A 79 -16.51 20.55 -5.73
CA GLY A 79 -16.16 21.84 -5.16
C GLY A 79 -15.50 21.69 -3.81
N LEU A 80 -15.51 22.77 -3.05
CA LEU A 80 -14.96 22.83 -1.70
C LEU A 80 -16.03 23.29 -0.72
N VAL A 81 -15.96 22.80 0.50
CA VAL A 81 -16.76 23.23 1.66
C VAL A 81 -15.83 23.60 2.80
N ASP A 82 -16.27 24.46 3.71
CA ASP A 82 -15.47 24.90 4.86
C ASP A 82 -16.11 24.41 6.17
N GLY A 83 -15.29 23.84 7.05
CA GLY A 83 -15.67 23.40 8.39
C GLY A 83 -16.65 22.23 8.43
N PHE A 84 -16.70 21.40 7.36
CA PHE A 84 -17.49 20.17 7.38
C PHE A 84 -16.87 19.13 8.30
N LEU A 85 -15.54 19.02 8.29
CA LEU A 85 -14.75 18.36 9.32
C LEU A 85 -14.39 19.38 10.42
N GLU A 86 -14.81 19.13 11.66
CA GLU A 86 -14.53 20.06 12.76
C GLU A 86 -13.01 20.20 12.98
N GLY A 87 -12.51 21.42 12.77
CA GLY A 87 -11.08 21.73 12.90
C GLY A 87 -10.22 21.34 11.69
N GLY A 88 -10.83 20.83 10.61
CA GLY A 88 -10.15 20.40 9.38
C GLY A 88 -10.04 21.47 8.29
N GLY A 89 -10.47 22.71 8.52
CA GLY A 89 -10.39 23.76 7.50
C GLY A 89 -11.33 23.49 6.31
N GLN A 90 -10.82 23.59 5.08
CA GLN A 90 -11.58 23.31 3.85
C GLN A 90 -11.55 21.82 3.50
N GLN A 91 -12.63 21.29 2.94
CA GLN A 91 -12.70 19.91 2.42
C GLN A 91 -13.19 19.93 0.98
N ALA A 92 -12.71 19.00 0.17
CA ALA A 92 -13.25 18.74 -1.15
C ALA A 92 -14.58 17.97 -1.07
N TYR A 93 -15.42 18.13 -2.08
CA TYR A 93 -16.59 17.28 -2.26
C TYR A 93 -16.80 16.85 -3.72
N LEU A 94 -17.49 15.72 -3.88
CA LEU A 94 -17.99 15.17 -5.13
C LEU A 94 -19.42 14.66 -4.91
N GLY A 95 -20.36 15.10 -5.74
CA GLY A 95 -21.80 14.81 -5.60
C GLY A 95 -22.65 16.06 -5.43
N TYR A 96 -23.75 15.91 -4.71
CA TYR A 96 -24.70 16.97 -4.30
C TYR A 96 -25.56 17.53 -5.44
N LEU A 97 -24.95 18.21 -6.41
CA LEU A 97 -25.66 18.67 -7.60
C LEU A 97 -25.35 17.71 -8.75
N PRO A 98 -26.35 17.08 -9.37
CA PRO A 98 -26.10 16.13 -10.45
C PRO A 98 -25.46 16.80 -11.68
N PRO A 99 -24.67 16.04 -12.46
CA PRO A 99 -24.30 16.43 -13.81
C PRO A 99 -25.56 16.68 -14.65
N ASP A 100 -25.40 17.37 -15.79
CA ASP A 100 -26.53 17.73 -16.64
C ASP A 100 -27.36 16.47 -17.01
N PRO A 101 -28.65 16.41 -16.64
CA PRO A 101 -29.48 15.24 -16.90
C PRO A 101 -29.68 14.96 -18.40
N GLU A 102 -29.42 15.93 -19.29
CA GLU A 102 -29.42 15.71 -20.74
C GLU A 102 -28.23 14.85 -21.22
N LEU A 103 -27.15 14.77 -20.43
CA LEU A 103 -25.95 13.98 -20.76
C LEU A 103 -26.09 12.50 -20.38
N ASN A 104 -27.07 12.14 -19.54
CA ASN A 104 -27.25 10.78 -19.03
C ASN A 104 -25.95 10.19 -18.45
N THR A 105 -25.26 11.00 -17.65
CA THR A 105 -24.01 10.65 -16.98
C THR A 105 -24.22 9.48 -16.02
N GLU A 106 -23.54 8.35 -16.26
CA GLU A 106 -23.61 7.16 -15.40
C GLU A 106 -22.60 7.22 -14.25
N PHE A 107 -21.54 8.00 -14.41
CA PHE A 107 -20.57 8.26 -13.35
C PHE A 107 -19.84 9.56 -13.61
N LEU A 108 -19.35 10.19 -12.54
CA LEU A 108 -18.43 11.31 -12.59
C LEU A 108 -17.17 10.93 -11.82
N SER A 109 -16.05 10.81 -12.53
CA SER A 109 -14.72 10.67 -11.93
C SER A 109 -14.08 12.03 -11.74
N LEU A 110 -13.47 12.23 -10.58
CA LEU A 110 -12.69 13.39 -10.19
C LEU A 110 -11.28 12.92 -9.83
N LEU A 111 -10.29 13.42 -10.56
CA LEU A 111 -8.92 12.92 -10.48
C LEU A 111 -7.90 14.04 -10.57
N ARG A 112 -6.71 13.76 -10.05
CA ARG A 112 -5.52 14.59 -10.24
C ARG A 112 -4.36 13.67 -10.60
N PRO A 113 -3.88 13.70 -11.87
CA PRO A 113 -2.73 12.91 -12.27
C PRO A 113 -1.51 13.19 -11.39
N PHE A 114 -0.79 12.12 -11.03
CA PHE A 114 0.42 12.20 -10.25
C PHE A 114 1.63 12.49 -11.13
N ASP A 115 2.26 13.63 -10.88
CA ASP A 115 3.55 13.97 -11.47
C ASP A 115 4.67 13.28 -10.69
N TYR A 116 5.09 12.10 -11.12
CA TYR A 116 6.28 11.46 -10.56
C TYR A 116 7.54 12.21 -11.03
N PRO A 117 8.52 12.46 -10.15
CA PRO A 117 9.83 12.92 -10.58
C PRO A 117 10.36 12.00 -11.69
N LEU A 118 10.76 12.60 -12.81
CA LEU A 118 11.18 11.88 -14.02
C LEU A 118 12.26 10.84 -13.68
N GLY A 119 11.90 9.55 -13.77
CA GLY A 119 12.81 8.41 -13.58
C GLY A 119 12.52 7.53 -12.36
N ASP A 120 11.67 7.97 -11.41
CA ASP A 120 11.56 7.30 -10.11
C ASP A 120 10.48 6.21 -10.03
N PHE A 121 9.43 6.23 -10.87
CA PHE A 121 8.41 5.15 -10.82
C PHE A 121 9.02 3.76 -11.10
N VAL A 122 10.08 3.68 -11.90
CA VAL A 122 10.82 2.43 -12.15
C VAL A 122 11.49 1.87 -10.87
N SER A 123 11.64 2.70 -9.84
CA SER A 123 12.16 2.33 -8.52
C SER A 123 11.11 2.26 -7.41
N ILE A 124 9.91 2.85 -7.62
CA ILE A 124 8.81 2.83 -6.66
C ILE A 124 8.15 1.45 -6.71
N GLN A 125 8.37 0.66 -5.66
CA GLN A 125 7.75 -0.66 -5.54
C GLN A 125 6.46 -0.63 -4.75
N ARG A 126 6.28 0.36 -3.86
CA ARG A 126 5.08 0.50 -3.06
C ARG A 126 4.62 1.94 -2.93
N LEU A 127 3.30 2.11 -2.98
CA LEU A 127 2.61 3.38 -2.77
C LEU A 127 1.53 3.20 -1.71
N ARG A 128 1.36 4.21 -0.87
CA ARG A 128 0.26 4.35 0.06
C ARG A 128 -0.56 5.57 -0.35
N PHE A 129 -1.81 5.32 -0.73
CA PHE A 129 -2.82 6.36 -0.84
C PHE A 129 -3.54 6.48 0.51
N SER A 130 -3.80 7.71 0.95
CA SER A 130 -4.55 7.99 2.17
C SER A 130 -5.45 9.20 1.97
N VAL A 131 -6.63 9.16 2.58
CA VAL A 131 -7.63 10.23 2.50
C VAL A 131 -8.56 10.15 3.72
N VAL A 132 -8.94 11.30 4.27
CA VAL A 132 -10.03 11.40 5.24
C VAL A 132 -11.32 11.60 4.46
N MET A 133 -12.34 10.78 4.69
CA MET A 133 -13.58 10.86 3.91
C MET A 133 -14.85 10.62 4.73
N SER A 134 -15.95 11.19 4.27
CA SER A 134 -17.31 10.95 4.77
C SER A 134 -18.30 10.95 3.60
N ILE A 135 -19.33 10.10 3.67
CA ILE A 135 -20.43 10.11 2.71
C ILE A 135 -21.69 10.65 3.39
N VAL A 136 -22.25 11.73 2.85
CA VAL A 136 -23.51 12.29 3.31
C VAL A 136 -24.66 11.63 2.54
N ASP A 137 -25.68 11.16 3.25
CA ASP A 137 -26.81 10.47 2.62
C ASP A 137 -27.72 11.43 1.86
N SER A 138 -28.49 10.88 0.93
CA SER A 138 -29.43 11.63 0.11
C SER A 138 -30.63 12.12 0.92
N SER A 139 -31.11 13.32 0.60
CA SER A 139 -32.38 13.84 1.10
C SER A 139 -33.56 13.52 0.18
N ASN A 140 -33.30 13.06 -1.05
CA ASN A 140 -34.29 12.80 -2.09
C ASN A 140 -34.66 11.30 -2.30
N GLU A 141 -34.20 10.41 -1.41
CA GLU A 141 -34.37 8.95 -1.49
C GLU A 141 -33.74 8.27 -2.73
N GLN A 142 -32.98 9.00 -3.55
CA GLN A 142 -32.17 8.44 -4.63
C GLN A 142 -30.74 8.32 -4.11
N ARG A 143 -30.22 7.10 -3.96
CA ARG A 143 -28.89 6.87 -3.40
C ARG A 143 -27.95 6.38 -4.48
N ASP A 144 -26.87 7.14 -4.67
CA ASP A 144 -25.78 6.78 -5.56
C ASP A 144 -24.57 6.29 -4.77
N ASN A 145 -23.67 5.57 -5.42
CA ASN A 145 -22.48 5.02 -4.76
C ASN A 145 -21.29 5.96 -4.93
N PHE A 146 -20.33 5.86 -4.02
CA PHE A 146 -19.03 6.52 -4.17
C PHE A 146 -17.90 5.51 -4.21
N ARG A 147 -16.85 5.80 -4.98
CA ARG A 147 -15.73 4.89 -5.18
C ARG A 147 -14.40 5.60 -5.11
N TRP A 148 -13.40 4.83 -4.70
CA TRP A 148 -11.99 5.15 -4.91
C TRP A 148 -11.39 4.12 -5.87
N SER A 149 -10.83 4.58 -6.98
CA SER A 149 -10.29 3.68 -8.01
C SER A 149 -8.87 4.05 -8.39
N ALA A 150 -8.02 3.04 -8.58
CA ALA A 150 -6.66 3.21 -9.06
C ALA A 150 -6.61 2.97 -10.57
N TYR A 151 -6.03 3.90 -11.32
CA TYR A 151 -5.76 3.72 -12.75
C TYR A 151 -4.26 3.77 -13.04
N ASN A 152 -3.85 3.02 -14.05
CA ASN A 152 -2.49 3.03 -14.53
C ASN A 152 -2.28 4.13 -15.59
N THR A 153 -1.04 4.35 -16.01
CA THR A 153 -0.67 5.39 -16.99
C THR A 153 -1.14 5.11 -18.42
N GLU A 154 -1.72 3.94 -18.67
CA GLU A 154 -2.38 3.60 -19.93
C GLU A 154 -3.90 3.88 -19.87
N GLY A 155 -4.42 4.34 -18.73
CA GLY A 155 -5.83 4.61 -18.50
C GLY A 155 -6.65 3.38 -18.13
N PHE A 156 -6.00 2.24 -17.82
CA PHE A 156 -6.71 1.05 -17.36
C PHE A 156 -6.89 1.08 -15.85
N ARG A 157 -8.12 0.84 -15.42
CA ARG A 157 -8.46 0.62 -14.01
C ARG A 157 -7.77 -0.65 -13.51
N LEU A 158 -7.09 -0.54 -12.39
CA LEU A 158 -6.48 -1.66 -11.69
C LEU A 158 -7.49 -2.29 -10.71
N PHE A 159 -7.96 -1.50 -9.76
CA PHE A 159 -8.93 -1.93 -8.76
C PHE A 159 -9.80 -0.76 -8.28
N THR A 160 -10.87 -1.09 -7.56
CA THR A 160 -11.82 -0.15 -6.99
C THR A 160 -12.27 -0.61 -5.61
N LEU A 161 -12.41 0.33 -4.68
CA LEU A 161 -13.21 0.20 -3.48
C LEU A 161 -14.51 1.01 -3.66
N ASP A 162 -15.67 0.39 -3.43
CA ASP A 162 -17.01 0.95 -3.59
C ASP A 162 -17.70 1.04 -2.24
N PHE A 163 -18.42 2.14 -2.05
CA PHE A 163 -19.25 2.41 -0.89
C PHE A 163 -20.69 2.51 -1.38
N ASP A 164 -21.47 1.45 -1.13
CA ASP A 164 -22.86 1.37 -1.54
C ASP A 164 -23.73 2.20 -0.59
N ASN A 165 -24.25 3.33 -1.07
CA ASN A 165 -24.99 4.22 -0.21
C ASN A 165 -26.42 3.71 0.08
N GLU A 166 -26.93 2.72 -0.67
CA GLU A 166 -28.22 2.09 -0.38
C GLU A 166 -28.10 1.03 0.73
N THR A 167 -27.15 0.11 0.60
CA THR A 167 -26.99 -1.02 1.55
C THR A 167 -26.01 -0.73 2.68
N LYS A 168 -25.16 0.29 2.54
CA LYS A 168 -24.00 0.59 3.38
C LYS A 168 -22.84 -0.38 3.25
N ASP A 169 -22.91 -1.34 2.33
CA ASP A 169 -21.83 -2.28 2.10
C ASP A 169 -20.57 -1.58 1.55
N ILE A 170 -19.42 -2.03 2.03
CA ILE A 170 -18.14 -1.76 1.39
C ILE A 170 -17.83 -2.94 0.47
N ALA A 171 -17.67 -2.69 -0.81
CA ALA A 171 -17.36 -3.69 -1.82
C ALA A 171 -16.09 -3.34 -2.60
N PHE A 172 -15.58 -4.28 -3.39
CA PHE A 172 -14.47 -4.03 -4.30
C PHE A 172 -14.73 -4.63 -5.68
N ALA A 173 -14.05 -4.10 -6.69
CA ALA A 173 -14.00 -4.70 -8.02
C ALA A 173 -12.56 -4.72 -8.52
N LEU A 174 -12.19 -5.83 -9.17
CA LEU A 174 -10.93 -5.98 -9.90
C LEU A 174 -11.14 -5.66 -11.39
N ASP A 175 -10.07 -5.70 -12.18
CA ASP A 175 -10.10 -5.45 -13.62
C ASP A 175 -10.57 -6.66 -14.47
N ASP A 176 -11.18 -7.67 -13.86
CA ASP A 176 -11.70 -8.88 -14.51
C ASP A 176 -13.09 -8.71 -15.13
N GLY A 177 -13.78 -7.60 -14.83
CA GLY A 177 -15.13 -7.33 -15.28
C GLY A 177 -16.20 -8.11 -14.51
N GLU A 178 -15.84 -8.77 -13.40
CA GLU A 178 -16.80 -9.38 -12.50
C GLU A 178 -17.58 -8.30 -11.71
N PRO A 179 -18.79 -8.63 -11.23
CA PRO A 179 -19.54 -7.72 -10.36
C PRO A 179 -18.78 -7.36 -9.08
N LEU A 180 -19.21 -6.27 -8.44
CA LEU A 180 -18.71 -5.86 -7.12
C LEU A 180 -18.84 -7.02 -6.11
N GLN A 181 -17.77 -7.23 -5.34
CA GLN A 181 -17.68 -8.25 -4.30
C GLN A 181 -17.69 -7.58 -2.93
N THR A 182 -18.64 -7.95 -2.06
CA THR A 182 -18.71 -7.39 -0.70
C THR A 182 -17.49 -7.81 0.13
N THR A 183 -16.97 -6.88 0.92
CA THR A 183 -15.92 -7.13 1.91
C THR A 183 -16.46 -7.74 3.21
N GLY A 184 -17.79 -7.68 3.41
CA GLY A 184 -18.44 -8.01 4.68
C GLY A 184 -18.35 -6.91 5.75
N TYR A 185 -17.84 -5.73 5.38
CA TYR A 185 -17.85 -4.53 6.22
C TYR A 185 -18.86 -3.51 5.69
N GLU A 186 -19.37 -2.68 6.59
CA GLU A 186 -20.31 -1.60 6.31
C GLU A 186 -19.73 -0.25 6.77
N PHE A 187 -20.27 0.84 6.25
CA PHE A 187 -19.96 2.20 6.71
C PHE A 187 -21.21 2.93 7.20
N GLU A 188 -21.01 4.02 7.95
CA GLU A 188 -22.09 4.90 8.40
C GLU A 188 -21.97 6.25 7.69
N ASN A 189 -23.11 6.84 7.30
CA ASN A 189 -23.09 8.18 6.71
C ASN A 189 -22.71 9.24 7.74
N SER A 190 -22.13 10.34 7.24
CA SER A 190 -21.72 11.49 8.07
C SER A 190 -20.75 11.13 9.19
N VAL A 191 -20.04 10.01 9.04
CA VAL A 191 -18.90 9.63 9.87
C VAL A 191 -17.65 9.80 9.02
N PHE A 192 -16.65 10.48 9.58
CA PHE A 192 -15.35 10.61 8.96
C PHE A 192 -14.48 9.39 9.22
N TYR A 193 -13.87 8.89 8.17
CA TYR A 193 -13.04 7.70 8.16
C TYR A 193 -11.67 8.01 7.57
N ASP A 194 -10.64 7.46 8.20
CA ASP A 194 -9.30 7.39 7.62
C ASP A 194 -9.23 6.18 6.68
N LEU A 195 -9.26 6.43 5.38
CA LEU A 195 -9.08 5.39 4.36
C LEU A 195 -7.60 5.33 3.96
N THR A 196 -7.04 4.13 3.94
CA THR A 196 -5.68 3.88 3.46
C THR A 196 -5.68 2.71 2.48
N MET A 197 -5.04 2.90 1.33
CA MET A 197 -4.80 1.85 0.35
C MET A 197 -3.30 1.69 0.10
N GLU A 198 -2.77 0.51 0.38
CA GLU A 198 -1.38 0.15 0.08
C GLU A 198 -1.32 -0.66 -1.20
N MET A 199 -0.40 -0.32 -2.08
CA MET A 199 -0.18 -0.94 -3.38
C MET A 199 1.26 -1.43 -3.45
N ASP A 200 1.48 -2.72 -3.67
CA ASP A 200 2.78 -3.34 -3.93
C ASP A 200 2.84 -3.79 -5.40
N PHE A 201 3.49 -2.96 -6.23
CA PHE A 201 3.61 -3.18 -7.67
C PHE A 201 4.52 -4.36 -8.00
N GLN A 202 5.40 -4.77 -7.07
CA GLN A 202 6.27 -5.92 -7.26
C GLN A 202 5.51 -7.24 -7.06
N SER A 203 4.65 -7.32 -6.04
CA SER A 203 3.84 -8.50 -5.79
C SER A 203 2.49 -8.48 -6.51
N ASN A 204 2.15 -7.38 -7.19
CA ASN A 204 0.84 -7.14 -7.80
C ASN A 204 -0.26 -7.30 -6.73
N GLN A 205 -0.15 -6.59 -5.61
CA GLN A 205 -1.12 -6.70 -4.53
C GLN A 205 -1.54 -5.32 -4.03
N TRP A 206 -2.79 -5.20 -3.62
CA TRP A 206 -3.27 -4.07 -2.86
C TRP A 206 -4.01 -4.51 -1.61
N THR A 207 -4.06 -3.61 -0.64
CA THR A 207 -4.74 -3.78 0.65
C THR A 207 -5.44 -2.47 0.96
N ALA A 208 -6.68 -2.54 1.44
CA ALA A 208 -7.40 -1.36 1.92
C ALA A 208 -7.74 -1.51 3.40
N SER A 209 -7.61 -0.42 4.14
CA SER A 209 -7.98 -0.33 5.54
C SER A 209 -8.73 0.95 5.85
N ILE A 210 -9.66 0.88 6.79
CA ILE A 210 -10.47 1.99 7.26
C ILE A 210 -10.28 2.11 8.77
N GLY A 211 -9.76 3.23 9.25
CA GLY A 211 -9.40 3.41 10.67
C GLY A 211 -8.43 2.34 11.18
N GLY A 212 -7.54 1.84 10.30
CA GLY A 212 -6.60 0.75 10.59
C GLY A 212 -7.19 -0.67 10.56
N VAL A 213 -8.49 -0.84 10.30
CA VAL A 213 -9.12 -2.15 10.10
C VAL A 213 -8.99 -2.55 8.63
N VAL A 214 -8.35 -3.68 8.34
CA VAL A 214 -8.21 -4.20 6.97
C VAL A 214 -9.57 -4.70 6.46
N VAL A 215 -10.05 -4.08 5.39
CA VAL A 215 -11.31 -4.43 4.71
C VAL A 215 -11.08 -5.20 3.41
N VAL A 216 -9.90 -5.04 2.80
CA VAL A 216 -9.42 -5.84 1.66
C VAL A 216 -7.99 -6.27 1.95
N ASP A 217 -7.70 -7.57 1.90
CA ASP A 217 -6.40 -8.15 2.26
C ASP A 217 -5.68 -8.74 1.03
N ALA A 218 -4.60 -8.07 0.61
CA ALA A 218 -3.62 -8.55 -0.37
C ALA A 218 -4.19 -9.13 -1.69
N LEU A 219 -5.25 -8.53 -2.22
CA LEU A 219 -5.85 -8.89 -3.51
C LEU A 219 -5.01 -8.39 -4.68
N PRO A 220 -5.11 -9.00 -5.87
CA PRO A 220 -4.34 -8.54 -7.02
C PRO A 220 -4.76 -7.13 -7.48
N MET A 221 -3.80 -6.30 -7.89
CA MET A 221 -4.11 -5.00 -8.53
C MET A 221 -4.54 -5.18 -9.99
N THR A 222 -4.02 -6.20 -10.68
CA THR A 222 -4.49 -6.59 -12.00
C THR A 222 -4.58 -8.10 -12.11
N THR A 223 -5.67 -8.58 -12.70
CA THR A 223 -5.91 -9.96 -13.12
C THR A 223 -5.70 -10.14 -14.62
N GLN A 224 -5.72 -9.04 -15.38
CA GLN A 224 -5.55 -9.03 -16.84
C GLN A 224 -4.10 -8.84 -17.28
N GLY A 225 -3.18 -8.56 -16.35
CA GLY A 225 -1.78 -8.27 -16.67
C GLY A 225 -1.58 -6.87 -17.26
N ASN A 226 -2.47 -5.94 -16.91
CA ASN A 226 -2.32 -4.52 -17.23
C ASN A 226 -1.01 -3.96 -16.66
N ARG A 227 -0.53 -2.85 -17.23
CA ARG A 227 0.69 -2.20 -16.74
C ARG A 227 0.54 -1.88 -15.25
N LEU A 228 1.51 -2.35 -14.46
CA LEU A 228 1.58 -2.09 -13.02
C LEU A 228 2.34 -0.78 -12.76
N ASP A 229 1.62 0.32 -12.95
CA ASP A 229 1.95 1.62 -12.41
C ASP A 229 0.69 2.37 -12.02
N LEU A 230 0.84 3.58 -11.49
CA LEU A 230 -0.28 4.40 -11.02
C LEU A 230 -0.21 5.75 -11.70
N ALA A 231 -1.28 6.17 -12.36
CA ALA A 231 -1.44 7.52 -12.90
C ALA A 231 -2.14 8.44 -11.90
N ASP A 232 -3.22 7.95 -11.30
CA ASP A 232 -4.12 8.71 -10.46
C ASP A 232 -4.91 7.78 -9.52
N MET A 233 -5.45 8.38 -8.46
CA MET A 233 -6.46 7.79 -7.58
C MET A 233 -7.73 8.65 -7.70
N ASP A 234 -8.78 8.05 -8.24
CA ASP A 234 -10.00 8.73 -8.64
C ASP A 234 -11.04 8.66 -7.52
N ALA A 235 -11.62 9.80 -7.15
CA ALA A 235 -12.90 9.85 -6.45
C ALA A 235 -14.01 9.75 -7.50
N ILE A 236 -14.91 8.79 -7.38
CA ILE A 236 -15.96 8.56 -8.39
C ILE A 236 -17.33 8.60 -7.73
N TRP A 237 -18.23 9.38 -8.31
CA TRP A 237 -19.66 9.30 -8.06
C TRP A 237 -20.29 8.37 -9.10
N ALA A 238 -20.74 7.20 -8.67
CA ALA A 238 -21.40 6.22 -9.53
C ALA A 238 -22.92 6.35 -9.39
N ILE A 239 -23.55 6.90 -10.43
CA ILE A 239 -24.95 7.33 -10.41
C ILE A 239 -25.84 6.13 -10.72
N TYR A 240 -26.75 5.80 -9.80
CA TYR A 240 -27.61 4.63 -9.91
C TYR A 240 -28.71 4.80 -10.96
N ASP A 241 -29.41 5.93 -10.93
CA ASP A 241 -30.38 6.34 -11.96
C ASP A 241 -29.98 7.70 -12.53
N PRO A 242 -29.29 7.75 -13.69
CA PRO A 242 -28.90 9.00 -14.34
C PRO A 242 -30.05 9.97 -14.64
N ARG A 243 -31.30 9.48 -14.65
CA ARG A 243 -32.50 10.31 -14.83
C ARG A 243 -33.01 10.93 -13.52
N ASN A 244 -32.66 10.35 -12.38
CA ASN A 244 -33.01 10.83 -11.06
C ASN A 244 -31.83 10.61 -10.09
N PRO A 245 -30.69 11.31 -10.26
CA PRO A 245 -29.56 11.11 -9.38
C PRO A 245 -29.85 11.53 -7.94
N GLY A 246 -29.09 10.97 -7.02
CA GLY A 246 -29.07 11.39 -5.62
C GLY A 246 -28.52 12.79 -5.42
N ASP A 247 -28.83 13.36 -4.27
CA ASP A 247 -28.15 14.55 -3.72
C ASP A 247 -27.15 14.17 -2.61
N ASN A 248 -26.82 12.89 -2.48
CA ASN A 248 -25.71 12.42 -1.66
C ASN A 248 -24.37 12.93 -2.22
N PHE A 249 -23.38 13.05 -1.33
CA PHE A 249 -22.04 13.50 -1.71
C PHE A 249 -20.96 12.89 -0.83
N LEU A 250 -19.81 12.65 -1.46
CA LEU A 250 -18.55 12.35 -0.81
C LEU A 250 -17.89 13.66 -0.41
N VAL A 251 -17.53 13.79 0.86
CA VAL A 251 -16.63 14.84 1.36
C VAL A 251 -15.30 14.18 1.67
N PHE A 252 -14.20 14.81 1.28
CA PHE A 252 -12.87 14.26 1.50
C PHE A 252 -11.80 15.33 1.67
N ASP A 253 -10.74 14.96 2.38
CA ASP A 253 -9.65 15.84 2.79
C ASP A 253 -8.37 15.02 3.03
N ASP A 254 -7.24 15.69 3.30
CA ASP A 254 -5.94 15.07 3.55
C ASP A 254 -5.57 14.05 2.45
N TYR A 255 -5.87 14.39 1.19
CA TYR A 255 -5.61 13.52 0.04
C TYR A 255 -4.10 13.41 -0.15
N ARG A 256 -3.56 12.20 0.00
CA ARG A 256 -2.11 11.98 0.11
C ARG A 256 -1.67 10.71 -0.59
N LEU A 257 -0.60 10.82 -1.37
CA LEU A 257 0.11 9.71 -1.97
C LEU A 257 1.57 9.74 -1.49
N GLU A 258 2.01 8.64 -0.89
CA GLU A 258 3.39 8.46 -0.43
C GLU A 258 3.99 7.22 -1.06
N SER A 259 5.25 7.29 -1.48
CA SER A 259 6.05 6.10 -1.66
C SER A 259 6.61 5.66 -0.32
N PHE A 260 6.64 4.35 -0.10
CA PHE A 260 7.21 3.79 1.10
C PHE A 260 8.03 2.55 0.80
N ASP A 261 9.22 2.48 1.36
CA ASP A 261 9.96 1.24 1.42
C ASP A 261 9.73 0.61 2.78
N ARG A 262 9.16 -0.61 2.78
CA ARG A 262 9.15 -1.41 4.00
C ARG A 262 10.62 -1.62 4.37
N ALA A 263 10.97 -1.08 5.54
CA ALA A 263 12.16 -1.38 6.29
C ALA A 263 12.77 -2.75 5.94
N LEU A 264 13.84 -2.77 5.13
CA LEU A 264 14.49 -4.04 4.79
C LEU A 264 14.90 -4.73 6.09
N PRO A 265 14.52 -6.00 6.31
CA PRO A 265 14.97 -6.73 7.50
C PRO A 265 16.49 -6.68 7.54
N ILE A 266 17.07 -6.23 8.67
CA ILE A 266 18.52 -6.23 8.82
C ILE A 266 19.00 -7.67 8.58
N PRO A 267 19.85 -7.91 7.57
CA PRO A 267 20.37 -9.23 7.29
C PRO A 267 20.91 -9.90 8.55
N SER A 268 20.37 -11.07 8.88
CA SER A 268 20.79 -11.79 10.07
C SER A 268 20.76 -13.30 9.87
N ILE A 269 21.65 -13.95 10.61
CA ILE A 269 21.70 -15.39 10.75
C ILE A 269 21.67 -15.73 12.23
N SER A 270 20.91 -16.75 12.59
CA SER A 270 20.85 -17.29 13.94
C SER A 270 20.86 -18.81 13.92
N ILE A 271 21.43 -19.41 14.96
CA ILE A 271 21.38 -20.86 15.17
C ILE A 271 20.04 -21.17 15.83
N VAL A 272 19.24 -22.02 15.19
CA VAL A 272 17.97 -22.52 15.74
C VAL A 272 18.24 -23.68 16.69
N GLY A 273 19.18 -24.56 16.33
CA GLY A 273 19.56 -25.70 17.15
C GLY A 273 20.43 -26.72 16.41
N LEU A 274 20.77 -27.80 17.11
CA LEU A 274 21.45 -28.97 16.55
C LEU A 274 20.47 -30.13 16.44
N LEU A 275 20.51 -30.85 15.32
CA LEU A 275 19.82 -32.12 15.17
C LEU A 275 20.56 -33.24 15.92
N SER A 276 19.89 -34.36 16.15
CA SER A 276 20.43 -35.49 16.94
C SER A 276 21.69 -36.12 16.33
N ASP A 277 21.90 -35.95 15.03
CA ASP A 277 23.08 -36.41 14.27
C ASP A 277 24.19 -35.35 14.19
N GLY A 278 24.02 -34.20 14.87
CA GLY A 278 24.99 -33.13 14.95
C GLY A 278 24.94 -32.12 13.80
N GLN A 279 23.96 -32.21 12.90
CA GLN A 279 23.73 -31.17 11.88
C GLN A 279 23.22 -29.88 12.52
N CYS A 280 23.61 -28.73 11.98
CA CYS A 280 23.23 -27.42 12.53
C CYS A 280 22.10 -26.79 11.72
N VAL A 281 21.05 -26.34 12.39
CA VAL A 281 19.90 -25.64 11.77
C VAL A 281 20.09 -24.15 11.96
N LEU A 282 20.10 -23.42 10.85
CA LEU A 282 20.25 -21.97 10.79
C LEU A 282 18.93 -21.34 10.35
N ARG A 283 18.58 -20.19 10.95
CA ARG A 283 17.53 -19.30 10.47
C ARG A 283 18.19 -18.08 9.85
N LEU A 284 17.89 -17.85 8.59
CA LEU A 284 18.28 -16.67 7.84
C LEU A 284 17.11 -15.69 7.82
N GLN A 285 17.42 -14.40 7.89
CA GLN A 285 16.49 -13.30 7.71
C GLN A 285 17.16 -12.23 6.84
N GLY A 286 16.42 -11.68 5.88
CA GLY A 286 16.90 -10.67 4.95
C GLY A 286 15.77 -10.19 4.04
N GLU A 287 16.12 -9.64 2.88
CA GLU A 287 15.15 -9.17 1.90
C GLU A 287 14.26 -10.31 1.36
N PRO A 288 12.92 -10.19 1.38
CA PRO A 288 12.02 -11.17 0.80
C PRO A 288 12.33 -11.56 -0.64
N ASN A 289 12.04 -12.80 -1.02
CA ASN A 289 12.17 -13.31 -2.40
C ASN A 289 13.58 -13.22 -3.01
N THR A 290 14.61 -13.05 -2.19
CA THR A 290 16.01 -13.03 -2.64
C THR A 290 16.70 -14.38 -2.39
N ARG A 291 17.85 -14.57 -3.05
CA ARG A 291 18.69 -15.77 -2.89
C ARG A 291 19.99 -15.39 -2.20
N TRP A 292 20.42 -16.24 -1.28
CA TRP A 292 21.54 -15.98 -0.38
C TRP A 292 22.56 -17.11 -0.42
N SER A 293 23.81 -16.74 -0.27
CA SER A 293 24.90 -17.66 0.01
C SER A 293 25.12 -17.76 1.52
N VAL A 294 25.45 -18.97 1.97
CA VAL A 294 25.89 -19.28 3.33
C VAL A 294 27.33 -19.75 3.23
N SER A 295 28.22 -19.14 4.01
CA SER A 295 29.58 -19.65 4.20
C SER A 295 29.80 -20.04 5.65
N HIS A 296 30.64 -21.04 5.86
CA HIS A 296 31.10 -21.42 7.19
C HIS A 296 32.61 -21.27 7.33
N SER A 297 33.09 -21.16 8.56
CA SER A 297 34.50 -21.17 8.91
C SER A 297 34.70 -21.90 10.24
N ASN A 298 35.88 -22.50 10.41
CA ASN A 298 36.28 -23.06 11.70
C ASN A 298 37.26 -22.12 12.43
N ASP A 299 37.78 -21.08 11.79
CA ASP A 299 38.84 -20.24 12.38
C ASP A 299 38.65 -18.74 12.15
N LEU A 300 37.51 -18.35 11.57
CA LEU A 300 37.16 -16.99 11.15
C LEU A 300 38.05 -16.39 10.04
N SER A 301 39.07 -17.11 9.59
CA SER A 301 40.04 -16.64 8.59
C SER A 301 39.77 -17.26 7.22
N VAL A 302 39.54 -18.57 7.16
CA VAL A 302 39.22 -19.31 5.95
C VAL A 302 37.73 -19.58 5.92
N TRP A 303 37.05 -19.03 4.91
CA TRP A 303 35.62 -19.19 4.72
C TRP A 303 35.36 -20.11 3.52
N GLN A 304 34.54 -21.14 3.75
CA GLN A 304 34.12 -22.10 2.73
C GLN A 304 32.64 -21.88 2.43
N GLU A 305 32.26 -21.93 1.16
CA GLU A 305 30.85 -21.88 0.79
C GLU A 305 30.15 -23.16 1.23
N ALA A 306 29.09 -23.00 2.01
CA ALA A 306 28.22 -24.06 2.47
C ALA A 306 27.03 -24.26 1.51
N SER A 307 26.52 -23.15 0.98
CA SER A 307 25.48 -23.09 -0.04
C SER A 307 25.59 -21.75 -0.76
N SER A 308 25.34 -21.71 -2.06
CA SER A 308 25.24 -20.49 -2.86
C SER A 308 23.80 -20.04 -3.11
N ASP A 309 22.82 -20.86 -2.70
CA ASP A 309 21.44 -20.72 -3.16
C ASP A 309 20.40 -21.10 -2.10
N VAL A 310 20.28 -20.26 -1.08
CA VAL A 310 19.21 -20.33 -0.08
C VAL A 310 18.15 -19.29 -0.44
N SER A 311 16.96 -19.73 -0.82
CA SER A 311 15.84 -18.85 -1.12
C SER A 311 15.19 -18.37 0.17
N LEU A 312 15.12 -17.05 0.37
CA LEU A 312 14.24 -16.45 1.38
C LEU A 312 12.82 -16.41 0.82
N GLY A 313 11.84 -16.76 1.66
CA GLY A 313 10.43 -16.70 1.29
C GLY A 313 9.89 -15.27 1.22
N ASN A 314 8.58 -15.16 1.02
CA ASN A 314 7.86 -13.88 0.94
C ASN A 314 7.95 -13.07 2.26
N ASP A 315 8.24 -13.73 3.38
CA ASP A 315 8.44 -13.10 4.69
C ASP A 315 9.91 -12.71 4.94
N GLY A 316 10.81 -12.94 3.98
CA GLY A 316 12.24 -12.68 4.13
C GLY A 316 12.95 -13.65 5.05
N THR A 317 12.37 -14.82 5.36
CA THR A 317 13.01 -15.83 6.20
C THR A 317 13.23 -17.17 5.48
N ALA A 318 14.24 -17.91 5.93
CA ALA A 318 14.45 -19.31 5.54
C ALA A 318 15.12 -20.10 6.65
N SER A 319 14.84 -21.39 6.72
CA SER A 319 15.63 -22.34 7.51
C SER A 319 16.54 -23.14 6.60
N TRP A 320 17.82 -23.23 6.95
CA TRP A 320 18.81 -24.00 6.20
C TRP A 320 19.59 -24.92 7.15
N ILE A 321 19.93 -26.12 6.66
CA ILE A 321 20.62 -27.14 7.46
C ILE A 321 22.05 -27.30 6.94
N ASP A 322 23.01 -27.09 7.83
CA ASP A 322 24.41 -27.44 7.62
C ASP A 322 24.62 -28.92 7.95
N SER A 323 24.52 -29.76 6.93
CA SER A 323 24.77 -31.20 7.06
C SER A 323 26.23 -31.54 7.37
N THR A 324 27.15 -30.61 7.13
CA THR A 324 28.60 -30.80 7.31
C THR A 324 29.10 -30.38 8.70
N ALA A 325 28.22 -29.84 9.54
CA ALA A 325 28.53 -29.49 10.93
C ALA A 325 28.77 -30.71 11.83
N SER A 326 28.28 -31.89 11.43
CA SER A 326 28.42 -33.11 12.25
C SER A 326 29.89 -33.43 12.53
N GLY A 327 30.19 -33.67 13.82
CA GLY A 327 31.54 -33.98 14.29
C GLY A 327 32.50 -32.77 14.37
N GLN A 328 32.07 -31.56 14.01
CA GLN A 328 32.87 -30.35 14.17
C GLN A 328 32.77 -29.82 15.60
N SER A 329 33.91 -29.39 16.16
CA SER A 329 33.95 -28.86 17.54
C SER A 329 33.37 -27.45 17.68
N HIS A 330 33.37 -26.68 16.59
CA HIS A 330 32.76 -25.37 16.47
C HIS A 330 32.62 -25.02 14.98
N ARG A 331 31.71 -24.11 14.67
CA ARG A 331 31.55 -23.49 13.35
C ARG A 331 31.08 -22.06 13.50
N PHE A 332 31.58 -21.20 12.62
CA PHE A 332 31.14 -19.83 12.42
C PHE A 332 30.41 -19.73 11.09
N TYR A 333 29.38 -18.88 11.04
CA TYR A 333 28.55 -18.71 9.85
C TYR A 333 28.50 -17.25 9.43
N ARG A 334 28.42 -17.02 8.13
CA ARG A 334 28.08 -15.73 7.54
C ARG A 334 27.17 -15.93 6.34
N VAL A 335 26.43 -14.90 6.01
CA VAL A 335 25.51 -14.90 4.87
C VAL A 335 25.72 -13.65 4.02
N ALA A 336 25.45 -13.78 2.73
CA ALA A 336 25.47 -12.65 1.80
C ALA A 336 24.41 -12.87 0.72
N ALA A 337 23.74 -11.79 0.32
CA ALA A 337 22.87 -11.82 -0.86
C ALA A 337 23.68 -12.25 -2.08
N SER A 338 23.16 -13.22 -2.83
CA SER A 338 23.78 -13.69 -4.06
C SER A 338 23.52 -12.66 -5.15
N HIS A 339 24.58 -12.04 -5.68
CA HIS A 339 24.46 -11.18 -6.86
C HIS A 339 24.05 -12.04 -8.07
N ARG A 340 22.94 -11.67 -8.72
CA ARG A 340 22.65 -12.12 -10.08
C ARG A 340 23.33 -11.21 -11.08
#